data_AF-A0A7C5P8U9-F1
#
_entry.id   AF-A0A7C5P8U9-F1
#
_cell.length_a   1.000
_cell.length_b   1.000
_cell.length_c   1.000
_cell.angle_alpha   90.00
_cell.angle_beta   90.00
_cell.angle_gamma   90.00
#
_symmetry.space_group_name_H-M   'P 1'
#
loop_
_entity.id
_entity.type
_entity.pdbx_description
1 polymer ?
#
loop_
_entity_poly.entity_id
_entity_poly.type
_entity_poly.pdbx_seq_one_letter_code
_entity_poly.pdbx_strand_id
1 'polypeptide(L)'
;MTQRKLIRPKLSEIKEKQQKLTKGKKPTPPGQTFAEIYYFQKQMHNKTPMVVVLLDGEKIYGQIDWWDQNAIKISRKNEPNVVIQKHAIKYIYKDEKAIQEKKEENQKEVKAKEEEKQKEVKAKEEEKQKEKKENGA
;
A
#
# COMPACT_ATOMS: atom_id res chain seq x y z
N MET A 1 -53.78 43.02 -28.43
CA MET A 1 -52.98 41.78 -28.34
C MET A 1 -52.32 41.71 -26.97
N THR A 2 -52.67 40.70 -26.17
CA THR A 2 -52.29 40.61 -24.75
C THR A 2 -50.87 40.06 -24.62
N GLN A 3 -49.94 40.90 -24.12
CA GLN A 3 -48.55 40.52 -23.86
C GLN A 3 -48.50 39.50 -22.71
N ARG A 4 -48.23 38.22 -23.01
CA ARG A 4 -47.96 37.22 -21.97
C ARG A 4 -46.56 37.45 -21.43
N LYS A 5 -46.45 37.95 -20.20
CA LYS A 5 -45.17 38.11 -19.51
C LYS A 5 -44.56 36.73 -19.26
N LEU A 6 -43.31 36.56 -19.70
CA LEU A 6 -42.50 35.36 -19.47
C LEU A 6 -42.25 35.23 -17.96
N ILE A 7 -42.89 34.26 -17.32
CA ILE A 7 -42.63 33.90 -15.92
C ILE A 7 -41.24 33.25 -15.89
N ARG A 8 -40.22 33.99 -15.45
CA ARG A 8 -38.89 33.46 -15.15
C ARG A 8 -38.80 33.23 -13.65
N PRO A 9 -38.88 31.98 -13.17
CA PRO A 9 -38.56 31.69 -11.77
C PRO A 9 -37.15 32.19 -11.47
N LYS A 10 -36.96 32.85 -10.33
CA LYS A 10 -35.63 33.28 -9.91
C LYS A 10 -34.77 32.04 -9.68
N LEU A 11 -33.56 32.01 -10.24
CA LEU A 11 -32.59 30.91 -10.09
C LEU A 11 -32.40 30.49 -8.62
N SER A 12 -32.55 31.42 -7.69
CA SER A 12 -32.51 31.19 -6.24
C SER A 12 -33.60 30.23 -5.74
N GLU A 13 -34.81 30.32 -6.26
CA GLU A 13 -35.96 29.49 -5.84
C GLU A 13 -35.83 28.05 -6.33
N ILE A 14 -35.23 27.84 -7.51
CA ILE A 14 -34.93 26.51 -8.07
C ILE A 14 -33.89 25.81 -7.19
N LYS A 15 -32.84 26.54 -6.77
CA LYS A 15 -31.78 26.01 -5.92
C LYS A 15 -32.29 25.63 -4.53
N GLU A 16 -33.19 26.43 -3.95
CA GLU A 16 -33.83 26.13 -2.66
C GLU A 16 -34.77 24.91 -2.73
N LYS A 17 -35.54 24.76 -3.82
CA LYS A 17 -36.41 23.59 -4.02
C LYS A 17 -35.60 22.30 -4.21
N GLN A 18 -34.47 22.36 -4.93
CA GLN A 18 -33.57 21.21 -5.07
C GLN A 18 -32.88 20.82 -3.75
N GLN A 19 -32.53 21.79 -2.91
CA GLN A 19 -31.92 21.51 -1.60
C GLN A 19 -32.89 20.90 -0.58
N LYS A 20 -34.21 21.13 -0.72
CA LYS A 20 -35.22 20.50 0.14
C LYS A 20 -35.50 19.04 -0.20
N LEU A 21 -35.15 18.57 -1.41
CA LEU A 21 -35.36 17.19 -1.85
C LEU A 21 -34.18 16.25 -1.55
N THR A 22 -33.00 16.77 -1.19
CA THR A 22 -31.78 15.97 -0.99
C THR A 22 -31.38 15.77 0.48
N LYS A 23 -32.18 16.24 1.44
CA LYS A 23 -31.99 15.97 2.88
C LYS A 23 -32.56 14.60 3.30
N GLY A 24 -32.28 13.55 2.53
CA GLY A 24 -32.83 12.21 2.75
C GLY A 24 -31.83 11.10 2.48
N LYS A 25 -31.20 10.63 3.55
CA LYS A 25 -30.41 9.38 3.71
C LYS A 25 -29.09 9.34 2.93
N LYS A 26 -27.98 9.17 3.68
CA LYS A 26 -26.72 8.69 3.09
C LYS A 26 -27.07 7.43 2.29
N PRO A 27 -26.68 7.33 1.00
CA PRO A 27 -26.96 6.13 0.23
C PRO A 27 -26.41 4.93 1.00
N THR A 28 -27.19 3.86 1.07
CA THR A 28 -26.71 2.58 1.61
C THR A 28 -25.35 2.30 0.98
N PRO A 29 -24.32 1.95 1.77
CA PRO A 29 -23.01 1.62 1.22
C PRO A 29 -23.22 0.62 0.07
N PRO A 30 -22.59 0.84 -1.10
CA PRO A 30 -22.72 -0.08 -2.20
C PRO A 30 -22.40 -1.49 -1.71
N GLY A 31 -23.20 -2.48 -2.13
CA GLY A 31 -23.04 -3.87 -1.68
C GLY A 31 -21.63 -4.43 -1.89
N GLN A 32 -20.88 -3.86 -2.84
CA GLN A 32 -19.47 -4.12 -3.06
C GLN A 32 -18.66 -2.84 -2.79
N THR A 33 -17.86 -2.86 -1.72
CA THR A 33 -17.03 -1.71 -1.31
C THR A 33 -15.61 -1.75 -1.90
N PHE A 34 -15.28 -2.80 -2.69
CA PHE A 34 -13.95 -3.09 -3.26
C PHE A 34 -12.80 -3.15 -2.24
N ALA A 35 -13.07 -2.99 -0.94
CA ALA A 35 -12.07 -2.88 0.10
C ALA A 35 -11.15 -4.11 0.17
N GLU A 36 -11.71 -5.30 -0.05
CA GLU A 36 -10.97 -6.56 -0.09
C GLU A 36 -9.95 -6.58 -1.25
N ILE A 37 -10.38 -6.17 -2.44
CA ILE A 37 -9.53 -6.11 -3.64
C ILE A 37 -8.37 -5.15 -3.39
N TYR A 38 -8.67 -3.94 -2.88
CA TYR A 38 -7.63 -2.95 -2.55
C TYR A 38 -6.67 -3.47 -1.49
N TYR A 39 -7.17 -4.19 -0.49
CA TYR A 39 -6.35 -4.74 0.59
C TYR A 39 -5.34 -5.76 0.05
N PHE A 40 -5.81 -6.76 -0.70
CA PHE A 40 -4.95 -7.82 -1.24
C PHE A 40 -3.98 -7.30 -2.28
N GLN A 41 -4.44 -6.46 -3.21
CA GLN A 41 -3.58 -5.85 -4.22
C GLN A 41 -2.43 -5.07 -3.57
N LYS A 42 -2.72 -4.31 -2.50
CA LYS A 42 -1.69 -3.59 -1.73
C LYS A 42 -0.71 -4.53 -1.03
N GLN A 43 -1.19 -5.63 -0.43
CA GLN A 43 -0.30 -6.57 0.27
C GLN A 43 0.63 -7.30 -0.70
N MET A 44 0.11 -7.69 -1.86
CA MET A 44 0.86 -8.36 -2.93
C MET A 44 1.92 -7.46 -3.54
N HIS A 45 1.56 -6.21 -3.87
CA HIS A 45 2.50 -5.25 -4.46
C HIS A 45 3.68 -4.97 -3.51
N ASN A 46 3.38 -4.77 -2.22
CA ASN A 46 4.40 -4.50 -1.21
C ASN A 46 5.14 -5.76 -0.74
N LYS A 47 4.78 -6.95 -1.24
CA LYS A 47 5.30 -8.24 -0.75
C LYS A 47 5.29 -8.30 0.78
N THR A 48 4.17 -7.88 1.35
CA THR A 48 4.02 -7.71 2.80
C THR A 48 4.03 -9.09 3.46
N PRO A 49 4.87 -9.31 4.50
CA PRO A 49 4.77 -10.49 5.34
C PRO A 49 3.40 -10.54 6.04
N MET A 50 2.69 -11.65 5.91
CA MET A 50 1.34 -11.86 6.41
C MET A 50 1.27 -13.15 7.22
N VAL A 51 0.33 -13.20 8.16
CA VAL A 51 -0.06 -14.40 8.89
C VAL A 51 -1.53 -14.68 8.62
N VAL A 52 -1.81 -15.88 8.12
CA VAL A 52 -3.16 -16.40 7.89
C VAL A 52 -3.48 -17.36 9.02
N VAL A 53 -4.54 -17.07 9.78
CA VAL A 53 -5.02 -17.95 10.84
C VAL A 53 -6.22 -18.72 10.32
N LEU A 54 -6.14 -20.04 10.34
CA LEU A 54 -7.21 -20.94 9.91
C LEU A 54 -8.25 -21.14 11.01
N LEU A 55 -9.39 -21.74 10.66
CA LEU A 55 -10.50 -21.98 11.59
C LEU A 55 -10.12 -22.92 12.75
N ASP A 56 -9.23 -23.86 12.53
CA ASP A 56 -8.66 -24.77 13.53
C ASP A 56 -7.60 -24.13 14.43
N GLY A 57 -7.17 -22.90 14.12
CA GLY A 57 -6.16 -22.16 14.84
C GLY A 57 -4.74 -22.32 14.28
N GLU A 58 -4.54 -23.11 13.22
CA GLU A 58 -3.25 -23.19 12.53
C GLU A 58 -2.86 -21.82 11.96
N LYS A 59 -1.56 -21.49 12.03
CA LYS A 59 -1.01 -20.22 11.55
C LYS A 59 -0.06 -20.47 10.40
N ILE A 60 -0.39 -19.89 9.24
CA ILE A 60 0.43 -19.95 8.04
C ILE A 60 1.10 -18.60 7.84
N TYR A 61 2.42 -18.61 7.82
CA TYR A 61 3.26 -17.42 7.64
C TYR A 61 3.73 -17.33 6.20
N GLY A 62 3.63 -16.16 5.57
CA GLY A 62 4.14 -15.98 4.22
C GLY A 62 3.69 -14.70 3.54
N GLN A 63 3.89 -14.63 2.23
CA GLN A 63 3.48 -13.50 1.40
C GLN A 63 2.31 -13.91 0.50
N ILE A 64 1.38 -12.99 0.29
CA ILE A 64 0.28 -13.20 -0.65
C ILE A 64 0.85 -12.99 -2.06
N ASP A 65 0.72 -14.00 -2.92
CA ASP A 65 1.20 -13.96 -4.31
C ASP A 65 0.06 -13.95 -5.33
N TRP A 66 -1.12 -14.45 -4.93
CA TRP A 66 -2.30 -14.48 -5.77
C TRP A 66 -3.57 -14.55 -4.91
N TRP A 67 -4.65 -13.95 -5.39
CA TRP A 67 -5.98 -14.04 -4.78
C TRP A 67 -7.02 -14.24 -5.87
N ASP A 68 -8.12 -14.87 -5.48
CA ASP A 68 -9.32 -15.01 -6.29
C ASP A 68 -10.54 -14.74 -5.41
N GLN A 69 -11.74 -14.99 -5.92
CA GLN A 69 -12.99 -14.92 -5.18
C GLN A 69 -12.96 -15.82 -3.95
N ASN A 70 -12.51 -17.07 -4.10
CA ASN A 70 -12.65 -18.10 -3.06
C ASN A 70 -11.33 -18.56 -2.43
N ALA A 71 -10.18 -18.21 -3.00
CA ALA A 71 -8.89 -18.74 -2.56
C ALA A 71 -7.81 -17.66 -2.52
N ILE A 72 -6.75 -17.92 -1.75
CA ILE A 72 -5.51 -17.14 -1.73
C ILE A 72 -4.30 -18.06 -1.81
N LYS A 73 -3.27 -17.67 -2.55
CA LYS A 73 -1.99 -18.37 -2.61
C LYS A 73 -0.98 -17.67 -1.72
N ILE A 74 -0.42 -18.42 -0.78
CA ILE A 74 0.63 -17.97 0.13
C ILE A 74 1.96 -18.61 -0.27
N SER A 75 2.97 -17.77 -0.44
CA SER A 75 4.36 -18.16 -0.64
C SER A 75 5.11 -18.13 0.69
N ARG A 76 5.71 -19.27 1.04
CA ARG A 76 6.32 -19.50 2.36
C ARG A 76 7.84 -19.59 2.23
N LYS A 77 8.56 -19.13 3.25
CA LYS A 77 10.02 -19.22 3.28
C LYS A 77 10.41 -20.62 3.75
N ASN A 78 11.18 -21.34 2.94
CA ASN A 78 11.66 -22.71 3.22
C ASN A 78 10.56 -23.79 3.30
N GLU A 79 9.34 -23.48 2.84
CA GLU A 79 8.23 -24.44 2.82
C GLU A 79 7.50 -24.37 1.46
N PRO A 80 6.79 -25.43 1.06
CA PRO A 80 6.00 -25.42 -0.18
C PRO A 80 4.93 -24.34 -0.18
N ASN A 81 4.64 -23.76 -1.34
CA ASN A 81 3.54 -22.82 -1.49
C ASN A 81 2.19 -23.49 -1.25
N VAL A 82 1.28 -22.77 -0.60
CA VAL A 82 -0.06 -23.29 -0.28
C VAL A 82 -1.14 -22.42 -0.88
N VAL A 83 -2.22 -23.06 -1.31
CA VAL A 83 -3.46 -22.39 -1.72
C VAL A 83 -4.50 -22.68 -0.64
N ILE A 84 -5.00 -21.61 -0.02
CA ILE A 84 -5.92 -21.67 1.10
C ILE A 84 -7.28 -21.20 0.62
N GLN A 85 -8.31 -21.99 0.89
CA GLN A 85 -9.69 -21.57 0.65
C GLN A 85 -10.12 -20.53 1.70
N LYS A 86 -10.71 -19.42 1.26
CA LYS A 86 -11.12 -18.32 2.15
C LYS A 86 -12.13 -18.75 3.22
N HIS A 87 -12.97 -19.74 2.94
CA HIS A 87 -13.91 -20.27 3.93
C HIS A 87 -13.20 -20.97 5.10
N ALA A 88 -11.96 -21.42 4.93
CA ALA A 88 -11.14 -22.01 5.99
C ALA A 88 -10.32 -20.97 6.77
N ILE A 89 -10.35 -19.70 6.36
CA ILE A 89 -9.60 -18.62 7.01
C ILE A 89 -10.46 -17.98 8.08
N LYS A 90 -9.91 -17.91 9.30
CA LYS A 90 -10.52 -17.18 10.42
C LYS A 90 -10.26 -15.68 10.30
N TYR A 91 -8.98 -15.31 10.16
CA TYR A 91 -8.56 -13.93 9.91
C TYR A 91 -7.12 -13.88 9.36
N ILE A 92 -6.76 -12.73 8.80
CA ILE A 92 -5.42 -12.46 8.27
C ILE A 92 -4.90 -11.17 8.89
N TYR A 93 -3.63 -11.14 9.27
CA TYR A 93 -2.98 -9.93 9.78
C TYR A 93 -1.56 -9.80 9.25
N LYS A 94 -1.00 -8.60 9.36
CA LYS A 94 0.38 -8.31 8.95
C LYS A 94 1.34 -8.88 9.99
N ASP A 95 2.40 -9.52 9.53
CA ASP A 95 3.46 -9.95 10.43
C ASP A 95 4.35 -8.75 10.78
N GLU A 96 4.01 -8.06 11.88
CA GLU A 96 4.72 -6.86 12.33
C GLU A 96 6.20 -7.13 12.63
N LYS A 97 6.53 -8.34 13.12
CA LYS A 97 7.91 -8.72 13.42
C LYS A 97 8.72 -8.82 12.14
N ALA A 98 8.23 -9.59 11.16
CA ALA A 98 8.91 -9.73 9.87
C ALA A 98 8.97 -8.40 9.10
N ILE A 99 7.97 -7.52 9.25
CA ILE A 99 8.01 -6.17 8.67
C ILE A 99 9.09 -5.32 9.32
N GLN A 100 9.26 -5.40 10.64
CA GLN A 100 10.27 -4.66 11.38
C GLN A 100 11.68 -5.15 11.01
N GLU A 101 11.90 -6.45 10.94
CA GLU A 101 13.15 -7.06 10.48
C GLU A 101 13.55 -6.56 9.08
N LYS A 102 12.61 -6.59 8.11
CA LYS A 102 12.85 -6.05 6.76
C LYS A 102 13.21 -4.57 6.76
N LYS A 103 12.60 -3.77 7.63
CA LYS A 103 12.92 -2.33 7.75
C LYS A 103 14.34 -2.14 8.27
N GLU A 104 14.74 -2.91 9.27
CA GLU A 104 16.07 -2.85 9.85
C GLU A 104 17.15 -3.32 8.86
N GLU A 105 16.89 -4.39 8.11
CA GLU A 105 17.77 -4.86 7.03
C GLU A 105 17.96 -3.79 5.95
N ASN A 106 16.87 -3.20 5.46
CA ASN A 106 16.93 -2.13 4.47
C ASN A 106 17.71 -0.91 4.98
N GLN A 107 17.55 -0.53 6.26
CA GLN A 107 18.30 0.57 6.85
C GLN A 107 19.80 0.27 6.98
N LYS A 108 20.17 -0.97 7.34
CA LYS A 108 21.57 -1.40 7.41
C LYS A 108 22.23 -1.38 6.03
N GLU A 109 21.53 -1.85 5.00
CA GLU A 109 22.03 -1.85 3.63
C GLU A 109 22.27 -0.42 3.10
N VAL A 110 21.35 0.50 3.37
CA VAL A 110 21.49 1.91 2.98
C VAL A 110 22.70 2.55 3.67
N LYS A 111 22.84 2.34 4.98
CA LYS A 111 23.98 2.88 5.75
C LYS A 111 25.32 2.32 5.26
N ALA A 112 25.40 1.01 5.00
CA ALA A 112 26.62 0.39 4.49
C ALA A 112 27.04 0.99 3.13
N LYS A 113 26.09 1.19 2.21
CA LYS A 113 26.35 1.81 0.90
C LYS A 113 26.78 3.27 1.01
N GLU A 114 26.26 4.02 1.98
CA GLU A 114 26.68 5.40 2.23
C GLU A 114 28.10 5.47 2.82
N GLU A 115 28.42 4.60 3.77
CA GLU A 115 29.76 4.50 4.35
C GLU A 115 30.82 4.12 3.31
N GLU A 116 30.50 3.17 2.41
CA GLU A 116 31.39 2.77 1.33
C GLU A 116 31.65 3.91 0.35
N LYS A 117 30.60 4.64 -0.07
CA LYS A 117 30.75 5.84 -0.91
C LYS A 117 31.58 6.93 -0.24
N GLN A 118 31.38 7.16 1.06
CA GLN A 118 32.18 8.16 1.79
C GLN A 118 33.66 7.77 1.88
N LYS A 119 33.97 6.48 2.06
CA LYS A 119 35.35 5.97 2.05
C LYS A 119 35.97 6.14 0.66
N GLU A 120 35.23 5.86 -0.40
CA GLU A 120 35.71 6.02 -1.78
C GLU A 120 35.98 7.50 -2.14
N VAL A 121 35.11 8.41 -1.72
CA VAL A 121 35.31 9.87 -1.93
C VAL A 121 36.54 10.36 -1.18
N LYS A 122 36.71 9.97 0.09
CA LYS A 122 37.89 10.34 0.88
C LYS A 122 39.19 9.79 0.29
N ALA A 123 39.19 8.53 -0.16
CA ALA A 123 40.37 7.93 -0.79
C ALA A 123 40.78 8.68 -2.07
N LYS A 124 39.81 9.06 -2.91
CA LYS A 124 40.05 9.86 -4.13
C LYS A 124 40.56 11.26 -3.81
N GLU A 125 40.07 11.90 -2.74
CA GLU A 125 40.59 13.20 -2.29
C GLU A 125 42.03 13.11 -1.75
N GLU A 126 42.35 12.06 -1.00
CA GLU A 126 43.71 11.82 -0.47
C GLU A 126 44.72 11.54 -1.59
N GLU A 127 44.34 10.74 -2.60
CA GLU A 127 45.18 10.44 -3.77
C GLU A 127 45.47 11.70 -4.59
N LYS A 128 44.43 12.52 -4.84
CA LYS A 128 44.56 13.81 -5.55
C LYS A 128 45.41 14.83 -4.78
N GLN A 129 45.42 14.76 -3.45
CA GLN A 129 46.30 15.59 -2.61
C GLN A 129 47.75 15.11 -2.62
N LYS A 130 47.99 13.81 -2.78
CA LYS A 130 49.35 13.24 -2.91
C LYS A 130 49.97 13.60 -4.27
N GLU A 131 49.24 13.43 -5.37
CA GLU A 131 49.73 13.81 -6.71
C GLU A 131 50.06 15.31 -6.84
N LYS A 132 49.29 16.18 -6.18
CA LYS A 132 49.57 17.63 -6.15
C LYS A 132 50.83 18.00 -5.37
N LYS A 133 51.25 17.18 -4.40
CA LYS A 133 52.47 17.40 -3.61
C LYS A 133 53.71 16.87 -4.31
N GLU A 134 53.58 15.84 -5.15
CA GLU A 134 54.69 15.26 -5.94
C GLU A 134 55.03 16.10 -7.18
N ASN A 135 54.04 16.70 -7.84
CA ASN A 135 54.25 17.50 -9.07
C ASN A 135 54.56 19.00 -8.80
N GLY A 136 54.75 19.38 -7.54
CA GLY A 136 54.95 20.78 -7.10
C GLY A 136 56.38 21.15 -6.69
N ALA A 137 57.35 20.28 -6.89
CA ALA A 137 58.78 20.53 -6.71
C ALA A 137 59.51 20.43 -8.07
#